data_AF-A0AA87K3X0-F1
#
_entry.id   AF-A0AA87K3X0-F1
#
_cell.length_a   1.000
_cell.length_b   1.000
_cell.length_c   1.000
_cell.angle_alpha   90.00
_cell.angle_beta   90.00
_cell.angle_gamma   90.00
#
_symmetry.space_group_name_H-M   'P 1'
#
loop_
_entity.id
_entity.type
_entity.pdbx_description
1 polymer ?
#
loop_
_entity_poly.entity_id
_entity_poly.type
_entity_poly.pdbx_seq_one_letter_code
_entity_poly.pdbx_strand_id
1 'polypeptide(L)'
;MNKKSIKTLATGAAIATAIGATSVPTFAEEVTPTVETNTDTVVSATETPVAEAPKTSADVKPALDAQQAVVDATAAEANQAQADVDAANQAVATAEAEVTTATQAVKDAEENLANATPENIAANQADQTANLADQTANATETDEVNAEIESQTQTVTDAQVAVDTAQAEKDQADSAVTAAEADVKAAQDALSGTGLAEAQATLDTANKAVTDAKANVDTATQAVEDAKKADTKRQEAIDAATTDVSVKTDAVDTASSRVTAAQNNVASTTEALAKANDAVTAATDALKNVDTLTISGPIEEFGDTLSKYQRIKMKLAFSSQHYTADEITALEAEQEELNKKLTEFGAEIFKTGKLNLAPNQNKETFDPNNMTYDQR
;
A
#
# COMPACT_ATOMS: atom_id res chain seq x y z
N MET A 1 -20.26 30.46 5.08
CA MET A 1 -20.27 29.69 6.35
C MET A 1 -21.36 28.63 6.27
N ASN A 2 -21.00 27.35 6.16
CA ASN A 2 -21.90 26.24 6.48
C ASN A 2 -21.05 25.02 6.87
N LYS A 3 -20.88 24.80 8.17
CA LYS A 3 -20.15 23.65 8.72
C LYS A 3 -21.14 22.49 8.88
N LYS A 4 -21.06 21.45 8.05
CA LYS A 4 -21.72 20.17 8.30
C LYS A 4 -20.68 19.14 8.74
N SER A 5 -20.93 18.62 9.93
CA SER A 5 -20.10 17.70 10.70
C SER A 5 -20.00 16.32 10.06
N ILE A 6 -18.80 15.77 9.96
CA ILE A 6 -18.53 14.37 9.60
C ILE A 6 -18.85 13.49 10.82
N LYS A 7 -19.80 12.56 10.63
CA LYS A 7 -20.10 11.47 11.57
C LYS A 7 -19.26 10.25 11.16
N THR A 8 -18.37 9.82 12.04
CA THR A 8 -17.66 8.53 11.94
C THR A 8 -18.65 7.39 12.16
N LEU A 9 -18.88 6.56 11.13
CA LEU A 9 -19.53 5.26 11.26
C LEU A 9 -18.45 4.21 11.53
N ALA A 10 -18.46 3.64 12.73
CA ALA A 10 -17.77 2.40 13.02
C ALA A 10 -18.70 1.24 12.64
N THR A 11 -18.34 0.49 11.60
CA THR A 11 -19.00 -0.77 11.24
C THR A 11 -17.99 -1.88 11.45
N GLY A 12 -17.93 -2.41 12.68
CA GLY A 12 -17.23 -3.64 12.99
C GLY A 12 -18.05 -4.84 12.51
N ALA A 13 -17.52 -5.58 11.55
CA ALA A 13 -17.98 -6.92 11.24
C ALA A 13 -17.19 -7.91 12.10
N ALA A 14 -17.86 -8.49 13.09
CA ALA A 14 -17.35 -9.59 13.88
C ALA A 14 -17.34 -10.87 13.02
N ILE A 15 -16.16 -11.48 12.87
CA ILE A 15 -16.03 -12.87 12.45
C ILE A 15 -15.71 -13.65 13.72
N ALA A 16 -16.73 -14.36 14.21
CA ALA A 16 -16.60 -15.31 15.29
C ALA A 16 -15.99 -16.61 14.76
N THR A 17 -14.89 -17.05 15.36
CA THR A 17 -14.45 -18.44 15.25
C THR A 17 -14.25 -18.96 16.67
N ALA A 18 -15.17 -19.83 17.07
CA ALA A 18 -15.14 -20.56 18.32
C ALA A 18 -14.03 -21.60 18.30
N ILE A 19 -13.16 -21.60 19.31
CA ILE A 19 -12.44 -22.81 19.72
C ILE A 19 -12.57 -22.90 21.24
N GLY A 20 -13.46 -23.81 21.65
CA GLY A 20 -13.64 -24.19 23.04
C GLY A 20 -12.42 -24.92 23.58
N ALA A 21 -12.24 -24.74 24.88
CA ALA A 21 -11.39 -25.51 25.77
C ALA A 21 -11.41 -27.02 25.47
N THR A 22 -10.28 -27.70 25.67
CA THR A 22 -10.00 -28.41 26.93
C THR A 22 -8.63 -29.07 26.90
N SER A 23 -7.92 -28.91 28.02
CA SER A 23 -6.97 -29.85 28.65
C SER A 23 -5.75 -30.34 27.85
N VAL A 24 -4.63 -29.70 28.21
CA VAL A 24 -3.28 -30.27 28.29
C VAL A 24 -3.27 -31.70 28.87
N PRO A 25 -2.51 -32.65 28.31
CA PRO A 25 -1.81 -33.64 29.09
C PRO A 25 -0.43 -33.10 29.47
N THR A 26 -0.20 -33.07 30.78
CA THR A 26 1.09 -32.98 31.44
C THR A 26 2.09 -33.97 30.85
N PHE A 27 3.23 -33.49 30.35
CA PHE A 27 4.39 -34.36 30.09
C PHE A 27 4.94 -34.85 31.43
N ALA A 28 4.97 -36.17 31.61
CA ALA A 28 5.65 -36.82 32.70
C ALA A 28 7.17 -36.75 32.49
N GLU A 29 7.87 -36.65 33.63
CA GLU A 29 9.31 -36.67 33.85
C GLU A 29 10.14 -37.41 32.79
N GLU A 30 11.25 -36.76 32.42
CA GLU A 30 12.43 -37.35 31.81
C GLU A 30 12.91 -38.58 32.62
N VAL A 31 12.73 -39.78 32.07
CA VAL A 31 13.39 -40.98 32.60
C VAL A 31 14.74 -41.12 31.90
N THR A 32 15.78 -40.67 32.59
CA THR A 32 17.17 -41.08 32.37
C THR A 32 17.30 -42.60 32.37
N PRO A 33 17.95 -43.24 31.37
CA PRO A 33 18.23 -44.67 31.42
C PRO A 33 19.31 -44.94 32.46
N THR A 34 18.90 -45.46 33.62
CA THR A 34 19.84 -46.01 34.60
C THR A 34 20.23 -47.40 34.13
N VAL A 35 21.53 -47.59 33.83
CA VAL A 35 22.13 -48.90 33.63
C VAL A 35 22.17 -49.59 35.00
N GLU A 36 21.30 -50.56 35.24
CA GLU A 36 21.52 -51.58 36.27
C GLU A 36 22.02 -52.87 35.62
N THR A 37 23.26 -53.18 35.93
CA THR A 37 23.88 -54.48 35.75
C THR A 37 23.19 -55.50 36.66
N ASN A 38 22.53 -56.52 36.09
CA ASN A 38 22.34 -57.79 36.77
C ASN A 38 23.11 -58.88 36.02
N THR A 39 24.20 -59.27 36.65
CA THR A 39 24.88 -60.55 36.44
C THR A 39 24.05 -61.61 37.14
N ASP A 40 23.54 -62.63 36.44
CA ASP A 40 23.59 -63.98 37.00
C ASP A 40 23.44 -65.08 35.94
N THR A 41 24.42 -65.97 35.99
CA THR A 41 24.42 -67.39 35.61
C THR A 41 23.94 -67.83 34.23
N VAL A 42 24.94 -68.24 33.43
CA VAL A 42 24.86 -69.40 32.54
C VAL A 42 24.37 -70.60 33.36
N VAL A 43 23.17 -71.11 33.07
CA VAL A 43 22.76 -72.47 33.47
C VAL A 43 22.69 -73.32 32.22
N SER A 44 23.70 -74.17 32.08
CA SER A 44 23.63 -75.40 31.31
C SER A 44 22.55 -76.29 31.95
N ALA A 45 21.52 -76.64 31.19
CA ALA A 45 20.61 -77.74 31.53
C ALA A 45 20.30 -78.53 30.26
N THR A 46 20.95 -79.68 30.15
CA THR A 46 20.50 -80.81 29.34
C THR A 46 19.15 -81.25 29.90
N GLU A 47 18.05 -80.89 29.25
CA GLU A 47 16.73 -81.45 29.58
C GLU A 47 16.34 -82.53 28.57
N THR A 48 16.11 -83.70 29.15
CA THR A 48 15.57 -84.92 28.53
C THR A 48 14.09 -84.64 28.21
N PRO A 49 13.51 -85.15 27.09
CA PRO A 49 12.12 -84.85 26.77
C PRO A 49 11.20 -85.56 27.77
N VAL A 50 10.80 -84.85 28.82
CA VAL A 50 9.60 -85.19 29.58
C VAL A 50 8.44 -84.78 28.71
N ALA A 51 7.74 -85.76 28.16
CA ALA A 51 6.48 -85.54 27.49
C ALA A 51 5.51 -84.89 28.49
N GLU A 52 5.32 -83.56 28.38
CA GLU A 52 4.18 -82.89 29.00
C GLU A 52 2.91 -83.57 28.48
N ALA A 53 2.02 -83.95 29.41
CA ALA A 53 0.67 -84.35 29.07
C ALA A 53 0.05 -83.29 28.13
N PRO A 54 -0.72 -83.67 27.10
CA PRO A 54 -1.30 -82.71 26.17
C PRO A 54 -2.07 -81.66 26.97
N LYS A 55 -1.58 -80.41 26.95
CA LYS A 55 -2.21 -79.26 27.57
C LYS A 55 -3.64 -79.16 27.05
N THR A 56 -4.61 -79.05 27.94
CA THR A 56 -6.00 -78.87 27.55
C THR A 56 -6.21 -77.43 27.08
N SER A 57 -7.27 -77.16 26.32
CA SER A 57 -7.61 -75.79 25.89
C SER A 57 -7.71 -74.78 27.04
N ALA A 58 -7.91 -75.24 28.28
CA ALA A 58 -7.95 -74.40 29.47
C ALA A 58 -6.56 -73.93 29.93
N ASP A 59 -5.50 -74.71 29.66
CA ASP A 59 -4.13 -74.44 30.13
C ASP A 59 -3.39 -73.39 29.27
N VAL A 60 -3.82 -73.17 28.02
CA VAL A 60 -3.19 -72.25 27.05
C VAL A 60 -3.95 -70.94 26.84
N LYS A 61 -5.24 -70.90 27.20
CA LYS A 61 -6.10 -69.72 26.98
C LYS A 61 -5.60 -68.45 27.70
N PRO A 62 -5.16 -68.48 28.98
CA PRO A 62 -4.71 -67.26 29.67
C PRO A 62 -3.48 -66.60 29.02
N ALA A 63 -2.53 -67.39 28.50
CA ALA A 63 -1.35 -66.88 27.84
C ALA A 63 -1.65 -66.28 26.45
N LEU A 64 -2.62 -66.86 25.73
CA LEU A 64 -3.09 -66.32 24.45
C LEU A 64 -3.89 -65.02 24.64
N ASP A 65 -4.78 -64.97 25.65
CA ASP A 65 -5.50 -63.75 26.02
C ASP A 65 -4.51 -62.62 26.41
N ALA A 66 -3.41 -62.95 27.10
CA ALA A 66 -2.36 -61.99 27.46
C ALA A 66 -1.55 -61.49 26.23
N GLN A 67 -1.21 -62.36 25.28
CA GLN A 67 -0.58 -61.95 24.02
C GLN A 67 -1.51 -61.07 23.17
N GLN A 68 -2.80 -61.38 23.13
CA GLN A 68 -3.78 -60.55 22.43
C GLN A 68 -3.87 -59.15 23.05
N ALA A 69 -3.86 -59.04 24.38
CA ALA A 69 -3.85 -57.75 25.05
C ALA A 69 -2.60 -56.91 24.73
N VAL A 70 -1.43 -57.55 24.61
CA VAL A 70 -0.19 -56.87 24.19
C VAL A 70 -0.30 -56.42 22.73
N VAL A 71 -0.81 -57.27 21.83
CA VAL A 71 -1.02 -56.91 20.41
C VAL A 71 -2.00 -55.74 20.27
N ASP A 72 -3.10 -55.75 21.02
CA ASP A 72 -4.10 -54.67 21.01
C ASP A 72 -3.49 -53.36 21.53
N ALA A 73 -2.69 -53.43 22.60
CA ALA A 73 -1.97 -52.26 23.15
C ALA A 73 -0.94 -51.70 22.17
N THR A 74 -0.12 -52.55 21.56
CA THR A 74 0.86 -52.13 20.54
C THR A 74 0.18 -51.57 19.29
N ALA A 75 -0.95 -52.14 18.86
CA ALA A 75 -1.74 -51.59 17.76
C ALA A 75 -2.32 -50.20 18.10
N ALA A 76 -2.75 -49.99 19.33
CA ALA A 76 -3.21 -48.68 19.80
C ALA A 76 -2.06 -47.65 19.84
N GLU A 77 -0.89 -48.01 20.36
CA GLU A 77 0.30 -47.16 20.36
C GLU A 77 0.76 -46.81 18.93
N ALA A 78 0.74 -47.78 18.00
CA ALA A 78 1.09 -47.54 16.60
C ALA A 78 0.10 -46.59 15.91
N ASN A 79 -1.20 -46.73 16.18
CA ASN A 79 -2.22 -45.82 15.67
C ASN A 79 -2.05 -44.40 16.25
N GLN A 80 -1.71 -44.28 17.54
CA GLN A 80 -1.45 -42.99 18.17
C GLN A 80 -0.19 -42.33 17.56
N ALA A 81 0.90 -43.08 17.40
CA ALA A 81 2.12 -42.57 16.77
C ALA A 81 1.87 -42.12 15.32
N GLN A 82 1.05 -42.84 14.56
CA GLN A 82 0.66 -42.41 13.21
C GLN A 82 -0.14 -41.11 13.23
N ALA A 83 -1.09 -40.95 14.17
CA ALA A 83 -1.85 -39.72 14.34
C ALA A 83 -0.94 -38.53 14.71
N ASP A 84 0.05 -38.75 15.58
CA ASP A 84 1.02 -37.72 15.97
C ASP A 84 1.90 -37.30 14.78
N VAL A 85 2.32 -38.25 13.94
CA VAL A 85 3.06 -37.97 12.70
C VAL A 85 2.20 -37.18 11.70
N ASP A 86 0.93 -37.55 11.53
CA ASP A 86 0.01 -36.82 10.63
C ASP A 86 -0.28 -35.40 11.12
N ALA A 87 -0.36 -35.20 12.44
CA ALA A 87 -0.48 -33.88 13.05
C ALA A 87 0.80 -33.04 12.85
N ALA A 88 1.98 -33.65 13.04
CA ALA A 88 3.26 -32.99 12.80
C ALA A 88 3.44 -32.59 11.32
N ASN A 89 3.08 -33.47 10.39
CA ASN A 89 3.14 -33.17 8.95
C ASN A 89 2.20 -32.01 8.55
N GLN A 90 1.00 -31.95 9.15
CA GLN A 90 0.10 -30.81 8.94
C GLN A 90 0.68 -29.51 9.51
N ALA A 91 1.27 -29.55 10.71
CA ALA A 91 1.93 -28.38 11.29
C ALA A 91 3.10 -27.88 10.43
N VAL A 92 3.90 -28.80 9.86
CA VAL A 92 4.98 -28.46 8.91
C VAL A 92 4.40 -27.81 7.65
N ALA A 93 3.36 -28.36 7.05
CA ALA A 93 2.73 -27.79 5.85
C ALA A 93 2.16 -26.38 6.10
N THR A 94 1.57 -26.14 7.27
CA THR A 94 1.12 -24.81 7.68
C THR A 94 2.30 -23.85 7.83
N ALA A 95 3.39 -24.26 8.49
CA ALA A 95 4.58 -23.44 8.65
C ALA A 95 5.23 -23.08 7.30
N GLU A 96 5.29 -24.02 6.35
CA GLU A 96 5.79 -23.76 4.99
C GLU A 96 4.95 -22.73 4.23
N ALA A 97 3.62 -22.78 4.39
CA ALA A 97 2.72 -21.79 3.80
C ALA A 97 2.94 -20.40 4.41
N GLU A 98 3.08 -20.31 5.74
CA GLU A 98 3.35 -19.05 6.44
C GLU A 98 4.69 -18.44 6.02
N VAL A 99 5.75 -19.25 5.89
CA VAL A 99 7.06 -18.81 5.40
C VAL A 99 6.97 -18.27 3.97
N THR A 100 6.19 -18.91 3.11
CA THR A 100 5.97 -18.46 1.73
C THR A 100 5.26 -17.10 1.70
N THR A 101 4.20 -16.94 2.51
CA THR A 101 3.49 -15.66 2.63
C THR A 101 4.39 -14.55 3.17
N ALA A 102 5.19 -14.83 4.20
CA ALA A 102 6.15 -13.87 4.76
C ALA A 102 7.21 -13.45 3.73
N THR A 103 7.72 -14.41 2.94
CA THR A 103 8.71 -14.13 1.88
C THR A 103 8.13 -13.21 0.80
N GLN A 104 6.87 -13.41 0.42
CA GLN A 104 6.22 -12.53 -0.56
C GLN A 104 6.02 -11.12 0.00
N ALA A 105 5.59 -11.00 1.26
CA ALA A 105 5.43 -9.70 1.91
C ALA A 105 6.74 -8.90 1.98
N VAL A 106 7.88 -9.57 2.19
CA VAL A 106 9.21 -8.93 2.17
C VAL A 106 9.53 -8.38 0.79
N LYS A 107 9.31 -9.16 -0.30
CA LYS A 107 9.52 -8.67 -1.67
C LYS A 107 8.67 -7.44 -1.99
N ASP A 108 7.39 -7.47 -1.63
CA ASP A 108 6.48 -6.35 -1.86
C ASP A 108 6.96 -5.09 -1.11
N ALA A 109 7.52 -5.26 0.09
CA ALA A 109 8.10 -4.15 0.85
C ALA A 109 9.39 -3.59 0.21
N GLU A 110 10.25 -4.46 -0.32
CA GLU A 110 11.48 -4.07 -1.03
C GLU A 110 11.16 -3.27 -2.31
N GLU A 111 10.14 -3.69 -3.08
CA GLU A 111 9.68 -2.94 -4.26
C GLU A 111 9.12 -1.56 -3.89
N ASN A 112 8.36 -1.47 -2.79
CA ASN A 112 7.85 -0.19 -2.31
C ASN A 112 8.98 0.75 -1.86
N LEU A 113 10.02 0.21 -1.20
CA LEU A 113 11.18 0.99 -0.78
C LEU A 113 11.96 1.56 -1.98
N ALA A 114 12.09 0.79 -3.06
CA ALA A 114 12.74 1.25 -4.29
C ALA A 114 12.03 2.46 -4.93
N ASN A 115 10.73 2.64 -4.68
CA ASN A 115 9.96 3.78 -5.17
C ASN A 115 9.99 5.00 -4.23
N ALA A 116 10.29 4.80 -2.94
CA ALA A 116 10.31 5.84 -1.92
C ALA A 116 11.68 6.57 -1.81
N THR A 117 12.35 6.83 -2.92
CA THR A 117 13.67 7.48 -2.93
C THR A 117 13.56 8.99 -2.62
N PRO A 118 14.62 9.61 -2.06
CA PRO A 118 14.67 11.06 -1.89
C PRO A 118 14.46 11.84 -3.20
N GLU A 119 14.91 11.29 -4.33
CA GLU A 119 14.70 11.87 -5.66
C GLU A 119 13.23 11.87 -6.08
N ASN A 120 12.50 10.77 -5.87
CA ASN A 120 11.07 10.71 -6.17
C ASN A 120 10.25 11.63 -5.24
N ILE A 121 10.66 11.77 -3.99
CA ILE A 121 10.05 12.72 -3.04
C ILE A 121 10.31 14.16 -3.49
N ALA A 122 11.55 14.49 -3.85
CA ALA A 122 11.92 15.83 -4.32
C ALA A 122 11.20 16.19 -5.63
N ALA A 123 11.07 15.23 -6.57
CA ALA A 123 10.30 15.41 -7.79
C ALA A 123 8.82 15.72 -7.49
N ASN A 124 8.19 14.94 -6.61
CA ASN A 124 6.81 15.21 -6.18
C ASN A 124 6.63 16.58 -5.51
N GLN A 125 7.62 17.03 -4.72
CA GLN A 125 7.59 18.37 -4.12
C GLN A 125 7.74 19.49 -5.15
N ALA A 126 8.59 19.30 -6.16
CA ALA A 126 8.73 20.22 -7.28
C ALA A 126 7.42 20.33 -8.07
N ASP A 127 6.78 19.19 -8.37
CA ASP A 127 5.48 19.14 -9.05
C ASP A 127 4.38 19.85 -8.22
N GLN A 128 4.35 19.65 -6.90
CA GLN A 128 3.43 20.38 -6.01
C GLN A 128 3.66 21.90 -6.04
N THR A 129 4.92 22.32 -6.07
CA THR A 129 5.28 23.75 -6.12
C THR A 129 4.83 24.37 -7.44
N ALA A 130 5.06 23.69 -8.57
CA ALA A 130 4.60 24.13 -9.88
C ALA A 130 3.07 24.23 -9.93
N ASN A 131 2.35 23.20 -9.46
CA ASN A 131 0.89 23.21 -9.41
C ASN A 131 0.32 24.36 -8.56
N LEU A 132 1.01 24.73 -7.47
CA LEU A 132 0.59 25.85 -6.62
C LEU A 132 0.81 27.21 -7.31
N ALA A 133 1.91 27.34 -8.07
CA ALA A 133 2.15 28.52 -8.89
C ALA A 133 1.08 28.68 -9.97
N ASP A 134 0.72 27.59 -10.65
CA ASP A 134 -0.35 27.57 -11.66
C ASP A 134 -1.72 27.94 -11.06
N GLN A 135 -2.05 27.42 -9.86
CA GLN A 135 -3.28 27.83 -9.15
C GLN A 135 -3.30 29.34 -8.85
N THR A 136 -2.16 29.90 -8.45
CA THR A 136 -2.05 31.33 -8.13
C THR A 136 -2.20 32.20 -9.38
N ALA A 137 -1.60 31.78 -10.51
CA ALA A 137 -1.76 32.45 -11.79
C ALA A 137 -3.22 32.41 -12.28
N ASN A 138 -3.86 31.24 -12.22
CA ASN A 138 -5.26 31.07 -12.60
C ASN A 138 -6.22 31.92 -11.74
N ALA A 139 -5.93 32.06 -10.44
CA ALA A 139 -6.71 32.94 -9.55
C ALA A 139 -6.59 34.41 -9.98
N THR A 140 -5.37 34.87 -10.28
CA THR A 140 -5.13 36.24 -10.78
C THR A 140 -5.86 36.50 -12.09
N GLU A 141 -5.78 35.57 -13.06
CA GLU A 141 -6.47 35.69 -14.35
C GLU A 141 -8.00 35.73 -14.17
N THR A 142 -8.54 34.96 -13.23
CA THR A 142 -9.97 34.99 -12.90
C THR A 142 -10.41 36.34 -12.34
N ASP A 143 -9.59 36.95 -11.46
CA ASP A 143 -9.88 38.27 -10.89
C ASP A 143 -9.85 39.37 -11.97
N GLU A 144 -8.90 39.30 -12.92
CA GLU A 144 -8.81 40.22 -14.06
C GLU A 144 -10.03 40.11 -14.98
N VAL A 145 -10.47 38.88 -15.31
CA VAL A 145 -11.67 38.64 -16.13
C VAL A 145 -12.93 39.15 -15.41
N ASN A 146 -13.06 38.93 -14.11
CA ASN A 146 -14.21 39.44 -13.35
C ASN A 146 -14.27 40.98 -13.36
N ALA A 147 -13.12 41.65 -13.22
CA ALA A 147 -13.05 43.11 -13.31
C ALA A 147 -13.44 43.63 -14.70
N GLU A 148 -13.02 42.94 -15.76
CA GLU A 148 -13.42 43.27 -17.13
C GLU A 148 -14.93 43.07 -17.37
N ILE A 149 -15.51 41.99 -16.83
CA ILE A 149 -16.96 41.74 -16.90
C ILE A 149 -17.75 42.87 -16.20
N GLU A 150 -17.31 43.33 -15.03
CA GLU A 150 -17.96 44.45 -14.35
C GLU A 150 -17.88 45.75 -15.18
N SER A 151 -16.71 46.05 -15.73
CA SER A 151 -16.50 47.20 -16.63
C SER A 151 -17.41 47.15 -17.87
N GLN A 152 -17.49 45.99 -18.52
CA GLN A 152 -18.35 45.79 -19.69
C GLN A 152 -19.84 45.86 -19.34
N THR A 153 -20.23 45.34 -18.17
CA THR A 153 -21.62 45.43 -17.67
C THR A 153 -22.05 46.89 -17.46
N GLN A 154 -21.16 47.72 -16.90
CA GLN A 154 -21.44 49.16 -16.77
C GLN A 154 -21.57 49.83 -18.14
N THR A 155 -20.67 49.50 -19.07
CA THR A 155 -20.71 50.04 -20.44
C THR A 155 -22.02 49.69 -21.16
N VAL A 156 -22.54 48.47 -21.00
CA VAL A 156 -23.83 48.04 -21.56
C VAL A 156 -24.98 48.83 -20.93
N THR A 157 -24.93 49.06 -19.62
CA THR A 157 -25.96 49.84 -18.91
C THR A 157 -26.01 51.27 -19.43
N ASP A 158 -24.85 51.91 -19.60
CA ASP A 158 -24.76 53.29 -20.12
C ASP A 158 -25.25 53.37 -21.58
N ALA A 159 -24.91 52.38 -22.40
CA ALA A 159 -25.38 52.28 -23.78
C ALA A 159 -26.92 52.12 -23.85
N GLN A 160 -27.51 51.33 -22.96
CA GLN A 160 -28.97 51.18 -22.90
C GLN A 160 -29.67 52.50 -22.57
N VAL A 161 -29.13 53.27 -21.62
CA VAL A 161 -29.66 54.61 -21.28
C VAL A 161 -29.59 55.55 -22.49
N ALA A 162 -28.52 55.50 -23.27
CA ALA A 162 -28.38 56.31 -24.49
C ALA A 162 -29.40 55.90 -25.56
N VAL A 163 -29.66 54.61 -25.74
CA VAL A 163 -30.68 54.09 -26.67
C VAL A 163 -32.09 54.54 -26.25
N ASP A 164 -32.42 54.40 -24.96
CA ASP A 164 -33.73 54.81 -24.44
C ASP A 164 -33.96 56.33 -24.62
N THR A 165 -32.90 57.12 -24.42
CA THR A 165 -32.94 58.58 -24.64
C THR A 165 -33.17 58.91 -26.11
N ALA A 166 -32.43 58.28 -27.03
CA ALA A 166 -32.59 58.50 -28.48
C ALA A 166 -33.97 58.07 -28.98
N GLN A 167 -34.54 56.99 -28.43
CA GLN A 167 -35.90 56.54 -28.75
C GLN A 167 -36.94 57.59 -28.30
N ALA A 168 -36.79 58.18 -27.12
CA ALA A 168 -37.68 59.23 -26.65
C ALA A 168 -37.60 60.51 -27.52
N GLU A 169 -36.40 60.89 -27.95
CA GLU A 169 -36.20 62.02 -28.87
C GLU A 169 -36.85 61.76 -30.24
N LYS A 170 -36.72 60.54 -30.76
CA LYS A 170 -37.39 60.13 -32.01
C LYS A 170 -38.91 60.23 -31.89
N ASP A 171 -39.49 59.73 -30.80
CA ASP A 171 -40.94 59.75 -30.59
C ASP A 171 -41.47 61.20 -30.46
N GLN A 172 -40.68 62.09 -29.87
CA GLN A 172 -40.97 63.53 -29.83
C GLN A 172 -40.90 64.17 -31.22
N ALA A 173 -39.90 63.83 -32.02
CA ALA A 173 -39.77 64.32 -33.39
C ALA A 173 -40.92 63.84 -34.29
N ASP A 174 -41.31 62.57 -34.22
CA ASP A 174 -42.44 62.01 -34.98
C ASP A 174 -43.76 62.71 -34.61
N SER A 175 -43.95 63.03 -33.33
CA SER A 175 -45.10 63.82 -32.85
C SER A 175 -45.10 65.23 -33.41
N ALA A 176 -43.93 65.89 -33.45
CA ALA A 176 -43.78 67.22 -34.02
C ALA A 176 -44.04 67.25 -35.53
N VAL A 177 -43.58 66.23 -36.27
CA VAL A 177 -43.87 66.06 -37.70
C VAL A 177 -45.37 65.91 -37.93
N THR A 178 -46.04 65.05 -37.16
CA THR A 178 -47.49 64.84 -37.26
C THR A 178 -48.27 66.15 -37.04
N ALA A 179 -47.86 66.95 -36.06
CA ALA A 179 -48.46 68.26 -35.81
C ALA A 179 -48.21 69.24 -36.98
N ALA A 180 -46.99 69.28 -37.50
CA ALA A 180 -46.64 70.12 -38.64
C ALA A 180 -47.40 69.71 -39.91
N GLU A 181 -47.60 68.42 -40.16
CA GLU A 181 -48.43 67.92 -41.28
C GLU A 181 -49.88 68.39 -41.15
N ALA A 182 -50.44 68.39 -39.94
CA ALA A 182 -51.78 68.92 -39.68
C ALA A 182 -51.86 70.44 -39.93
N ASP A 183 -50.85 71.20 -39.50
CA ASP A 183 -50.75 72.64 -39.75
C ASP A 183 -50.61 72.96 -41.24
N VAL A 184 -49.79 72.20 -41.97
CA VAL A 184 -49.64 72.30 -43.43
C VAL A 184 -50.97 72.02 -44.12
N LYS A 185 -51.69 70.99 -43.69
CA LYS A 185 -53.01 70.66 -44.23
C LYS A 185 -54.03 71.78 -43.99
N ALA A 186 -54.04 72.38 -42.79
CA ALA A 186 -54.87 73.54 -42.48
C ALA A 186 -54.48 74.78 -43.30
N ALA A 187 -53.19 75.01 -43.50
CA ALA A 187 -52.69 76.09 -44.34
C ALA A 187 -53.06 75.87 -45.81
N GLN A 188 -52.96 74.66 -46.36
CA GLN A 188 -53.39 74.31 -47.72
C GLN A 188 -54.91 74.54 -47.93
N ASP A 189 -55.72 74.18 -46.93
CA ASP A 189 -57.17 74.43 -46.94
C ASP A 189 -57.48 75.95 -46.88
N ALA A 190 -56.60 76.77 -46.30
CA ALA A 190 -56.70 78.24 -46.30
C ALA A 190 -56.13 78.90 -47.58
N LEU A 191 -55.07 78.33 -48.17
CA LEU A 191 -54.36 78.83 -49.36
C LEU A 191 -55.12 78.54 -50.66
N SER A 192 -55.93 77.47 -50.68
CA SER A 192 -56.98 77.28 -51.69
C SER A 192 -58.03 78.42 -51.67
N GLY A 193 -58.00 79.28 -50.64
CA GLY A 193 -58.63 80.60 -50.59
C GLY A 193 -57.80 81.73 -51.21
N THR A 194 -56.54 81.98 -50.79
CA THR A 194 -55.63 83.07 -51.29
C THR A 194 -54.17 82.93 -50.75
N GLY A 195 -53.05 82.88 -51.53
CA GLY A 195 -51.67 83.07 -50.93
C GLY A 195 -50.39 82.40 -51.52
N LEU A 196 -50.08 82.50 -52.82
CA LEU A 196 -49.04 81.68 -53.49
C LEU A 196 -47.55 81.90 -53.12
N ALA A 197 -47.09 83.09 -52.70
CA ALA A 197 -45.66 83.37 -52.50
C ALA A 197 -45.10 82.87 -51.15
N GLU A 198 -45.90 82.91 -50.09
CA GLU A 198 -45.55 82.36 -48.77
C GLU A 198 -45.54 80.81 -48.77
N ALA A 199 -46.30 80.19 -49.67
CA ALA A 199 -46.28 78.75 -49.89
C ALA A 199 -44.94 78.24 -50.44
N GLN A 200 -44.28 79.00 -51.33
CA GLN A 200 -43.01 78.59 -51.93
C GLN A 200 -41.85 78.62 -50.91
N ALA A 201 -41.79 79.64 -50.05
CA ALA A 201 -40.79 79.72 -48.99
C ALA A 201 -40.97 78.62 -47.92
N THR A 202 -42.23 78.25 -47.66
CA THR A 202 -42.57 77.14 -46.75
C THR A 202 -42.18 75.79 -47.35
N LEU A 203 -42.40 75.58 -48.65
CA LEU A 203 -41.99 74.37 -49.36
C LEU A 203 -40.46 74.18 -49.38
N ASP A 204 -39.69 75.26 -49.59
CA ASP A 204 -38.23 75.19 -49.59
C ASP A 204 -37.67 74.87 -48.19
N THR A 205 -38.29 75.42 -47.13
CA THR A 205 -37.95 75.11 -45.73
C THR A 205 -38.28 73.66 -45.38
N ALA A 206 -39.45 73.17 -45.81
CA ALA A 206 -39.87 71.79 -45.59
C ALA A 206 -38.96 70.79 -46.34
N ASN A 207 -38.58 71.09 -47.59
CA ASN A 207 -37.66 70.24 -48.36
C ASN A 207 -36.28 70.13 -47.69
N LYS A 208 -35.80 71.23 -47.09
CA LYS A 208 -34.55 71.24 -46.33
C LYS A 208 -34.66 70.38 -45.07
N ALA A 209 -35.74 70.52 -44.30
CA ALA A 209 -36.01 69.69 -43.14
C ALA A 209 -36.11 68.19 -43.49
N VAL A 210 -36.72 67.85 -44.63
CA VAL A 210 -36.80 66.45 -45.12
C VAL A 210 -35.42 65.91 -45.51
N THR A 211 -34.56 66.74 -46.09
CA THR A 211 -33.18 66.36 -46.43
C THR A 211 -32.36 66.12 -45.17
N ASP A 212 -32.45 67.01 -44.18
CA ASP A 212 -31.75 66.86 -42.91
C ASP A 212 -32.27 65.62 -42.13
N ALA A 213 -33.58 65.37 -42.15
CA ALA A 213 -34.17 64.18 -41.56
C ALA A 213 -33.71 62.88 -42.26
N LYS A 214 -33.59 62.89 -43.59
CA LYS A 214 -33.02 61.75 -44.34
C LYS A 214 -31.58 61.46 -43.94
N ALA A 215 -30.75 62.49 -43.81
CA ALA A 215 -29.37 62.34 -43.36
C ALA A 215 -29.28 61.75 -41.94
N ASN A 216 -30.20 62.14 -41.04
CA ASN A 216 -30.28 61.56 -39.70
C ASN A 216 -30.70 60.08 -39.73
N VAL A 217 -31.65 59.70 -40.59
CA VAL A 217 -32.05 58.30 -40.78
C VAL A 217 -30.91 57.45 -41.33
N ASP A 218 -30.15 57.97 -42.31
CA ASP A 218 -28.99 57.27 -42.86
C ASP A 218 -27.91 57.07 -41.78
N THR A 219 -27.66 58.10 -40.96
CA THR A 219 -26.73 58.02 -39.82
C THR A 219 -27.18 56.98 -38.79
N ALA A 220 -28.47 56.97 -38.43
CA ALA A 220 -29.04 56.00 -37.51
C ALA A 220 -28.99 54.57 -38.07
N THR A 221 -29.23 54.40 -39.37
CA THR A 221 -29.14 53.11 -40.06
C THR A 221 -27.71 52.57 -39.99
N GLN A 222 -26.71 53.42 -40.23
CA GLN A 222 -25.31 53.04 -40.12
C GLN A 222 -24.93 52.66 -38.68
N ALA A 223 -25.40 53.40 -37.68
CA ALA A 223 -25.19 53.07 -36.28
C ALA A 223 -25.76 51.69 -35.90
N VAL A 224 -26.95 51.34 -36.42
CA VAL A 224 -27.56 50.01 -36.20
C VAL A 224 -26.74 48.89 -36.88
N GLU A 225 -26.25 49.10 -38.10
CA GLU A 225 -25.37 48.16 -38.79
C GLU A 225 -24.07 47.90 -38.01
N ASP A 226 -23.45 48.96 -37.49
CA ASP A 226 -22.21 48.84 -36.71
C ASP A 226 -22.46 48.17 -35.35
N ALA A 227 -23.59 48.44 -34.72
CA ALA A 227 -24.01 47.75 -33.50
C ALA A 227 -24.20 46.24 -33.73
N LYS A 228 -24.83 45.82 -34.84
CA LYS A 228 -24.99 44.40 -35.20
C LYS A 228 -23.65 43.68 -35.38
N LYS A 229 -22.67 44.33 -36.02
CA LYS A 229 -21.32 43.78 -36.20
C LYS A 229 -20.59 43.64 -34.85
N ALA A 230 -20.72 44.63 -33.98
CA ALA A 230 -20.15 44.57 -32.64
C ALA A 230 -20.78 43.42 -31.83
N ASP A 231 -22.09 43.20 -31.97
CA ASP A 231 -22.80 42.14 -31.26
C ASP A 231 -22.39 40.73 -31.76
N THR A 232 -22.21 40.58 -33.08
CA THR A 232 -21.70 39.32 -33.65
C THR A 232 -20.31 38.99 -33.12
N LYS A 233 -19.38 39.96 -33.12
CA LYS A 233 -18.03 39.77 -32.55
C LYS A 233 -18.06 39.42 -31.06
N ARG A 234 -19.00 40.01 -30.31
CA ARG A 234 -19.19 39.69 -28.90
C ARG A 234 -19.67 38.26 -28.71
N GLN A 235 -20.61 37.79 -29.53
CA GLN A 235 -21.07 36.40 -29.48
C GLN A 235 -19.94 35.42 -29.78
N GLU A 236 -19.10 35.69 -30.78
CA GLU A 236 -17.91 34.88 -31.08
C GLU A 236 -16.95 34.80 -29.88
N ALA A 237 -16.73 35.92 -29.18
CA ALA A 237 -15.89 35.95 -27.99
C ALA A 237 -16.50 35.16 -26.81
N ILE A 238 -17.82 35.24 -26.62
CA ILE A 238 -18.55 34.46 -25.61
C ILE A 238 -18.44 32.96 -25.89
N ASP A 239 -18.59 32.54 -27.14
CA ASP A 239 -18.50 31.12 -27.52
C ASP A 239 -17.08 30.58 -27.30
N ALA A 240 -16.06 31.38 -27.63
CA ALA A 240 -14.67 31.05 -27.36
C ALA A 240 -14.38 30.91 -25.85
N ALA A 241 -14.83 31.87 -25.04
CA ALA A 241 -14.69 31.83 -23.59
C ALA A 241 -15.42 30.62 -22.97
N THR A 242 -16.62 30.31 -23.48
CA THR A 242 -17.40 29.13 -23.04
C THR A 242 -16.64 27.83 -23.31
N THR A 243 -16.01 27.73 -24.48
CA THR A 243 -15.18 26.58 -24.85
C THR A 243 -13.96 26.47 -23.93
N ASP A 244 -13.26 27.58 -23.67
CA ASP A 244 -12.09 27.62 -22.79
C ASP A 244 -12.44 27.18 -21.36
N VAL A 245 -13.55 27.68 -20.79
CA VAL A 245 -14.06 27.27 -19.48
C VAL A 245 -14.34 25.76 -19.42
N SER A 246 -14.93 25.19 -20.47
CA SER A 246 -15.17 23.75 -20.54
C SER A 246 -13.86 22.96 -20.50
N VAL A 247 -12.86 23.35 -21.31
CA VAL A 247 -11.54 22.69 -21.34
C VAL A 247 -10.84 22.80 -20.00
N LYS A 248 -10.87 23.97 -19.37
CA LYS A 248 -10.27 24.17 -18.04
C LYS A 248 -11.02 23.36 -16.96
N THR A 249 -12.33 23.21 -17.06
CA THR A 249 -13.13 22.36 -16.16
C THR A 249 -12.72 20.89 -16.27
N ASP A 250 -12.61 20.35 -17.48
CA ASP A 250 -12.16 18.96 -17.71
C ASP A 250 -10.74 18.72 -17.17
N ALA A 251 -9.86 19.71 -17.30
CA ALA A 251 -8.51 19.65 -16.75
C ALA A 251 -8.51 19.61 -15.21
N VAL A 252 -9.36 20.41 -14.57
CA VAL A 252 -9.54 20.42 -13.11
C VAL A 252 -10.08 19.08 -12.62
N ASP A 253 -11.08 18.50 -13.28
CA ASP A 253 -11.66 17.20 -12.91
C ASP A 253 -10.64 16.07 -13.03
N THR A 254 -9.82 16.11 -14.08
CA THR A 254 -8.70 15.18 -14.28
C THR A 254 -7.66 15.31 -13.16
N ALA A 255 -7.27 16.54 -12.82
CA ALA A 255 -6.33 16.80 -11.73
C ALA A 255 -6.89 16.35 -10.36
N SER A 256 -8.17 16.60 -10.09
CA SER A 256 -8.86 16.19 -8.86
C SER A 256 -8.90 14.66 -8.70
N SER A 257 -9.13 13.95 -9.80
CA SER A 257 -9.08 12.48 -9.82
C SER A 257 -7.67 11.94 -9.52
N ARG A 258 -6.63 12.58 -10.06
CA ARG A 258 -5.22 12.23 -9.77
C ARG A 258 -4.87 12.47 -8.30
N VAL A 259 -5.32 13.58 -7.71
CA VAL A 259 -5.11 13.86 -6.27
C VAL A 259 -5.78 12.80 -5.41
N THR A 260 -7.01 12.41 -5.74
CA THR A 260 -7.74 11.36 -5.02
C THR A 260 -6.99 10.02 -5.09
N ALA A 261 -6.50 9.64 -6.27
CA ALA A 261 -5.69 8.43 -6.45
C ALA A 261 -4.38 8.48 -5.63
N ALA A 262 -3.69 9.63 -5.62
CA ALA A 262 -2.48 9.82 -4.83
C ALA A 262 -2.75 9.73 -3.32
N GLN A 263 -3.85 10.30 -2.83
CA GLN A 263 -4.25 10.19 -1.42
C GLN A 263 -4.51 8.74 -1.00
N ASN A 264 -5.19 7.95 -1.85
CA ASN A 264 -5.42 6.53 -1.60
C ASN A 264 -4.11 5.74 -1.56
N ASN A 265 -3.16 6.05 -2.45
CA ASN A 265 -1.84 5.43 -2.43
C ASN A 265 -1.08 5.77 -1.14
N VAL A 266 -1.08 7.03 -0.70
CA VAL A 266 -0.44 7.43 0.57
C VAL A 266 -1.04 6.69 1.76
N ALA A 267 -2.37 6.54 1.82
CA ALA A 267 -3.03 5.77 2.88
C ALA A 267 -2.56 4.31 2.89
N SER A 268 -2.56 3.66 1.73
CA SER A 268 -2.08 2.28 1.57
C SER A 268 -0.60 2.11 1.97
N THR A 269 0.27 3.02 1.51
CA THR A 269 1.68 3.01 1.86
C THR A 269 1.91 3.26 3.36
N THR A 270 1.09 4.10 4.00
CA THR A 270 1.17 4.34 5.45
C THR A 270 0.83 3.08 6.23
N GLU A 271 -0.21 2.33 5.82
CA GLU A 271 -0.54 1.04 6.44
C GLU A 271 0.56 0.00 6.24
N ALA A 272 1.14 -0.06 5.03
CA ALA A 272 2.26 -0.96 4.75
C ALA A 272 3.50 -0.62 5.60
N LEU A 273 3.82 0.66 5.76
CA LEU A 273 4.92 1.12 6.60
C LEU A 273 4.70 0.78 8.08
N ALA A 274 3.47 0.91 8.59
CA ALA A 274 3.14 0.51 9.95
C ALA A 274 3.41 -0.99 10.16
N LYS A 275 2.93 -1.85 9.26
CA LYS A 275 3.19 -3.29 9.30
C LYS A 275 4.68 -3.63 9.23
N ALA A 276 5.44 -2.93 8.38
CA ALA A 276 6.88 -3.13 8.26
C ALA A 276 7.61 -2.75 9.57
N ASN A 277 7.22 -1.65 10.22
CA ASN A 277 7.77 -1.27 11.52
C ASN A 277 7.45 -2.29 12.61
N ASP A 278 6.23 -2.82 12.62
CA ASP A 278 5.83 -3.88 13.56
C ASP A 278 6.69 -5.14 13.34
N ALA A 279 6.91 -5.54 12.08
CA ALA A 279 7.74 -6.69 11.72
C ALA A 279 9.21 -6.50 12.11
N VAL A 280 9.79 -5.30 11.87
CA VAL A 280 11.17 -4.98 12.29
C VAL A 280 11.29 -5.01 13.81
N THR A 281 10.30 -4.49 14.53
CA THR A 281 10.26 -4.53 15.99
C THR A 281 10.24 -5.98 16.48
N ALA A 282 9.35 -6.81 15.92
CA ALA A 282 9.25 -8.23 16.25
C ALA A 282 10.56 -8.99 15.95
N ALA A 283 11.19 -8.74 14.80
CA ALA A 283 12.47 -9.35 14.44
C ALA A 283 13.62 -8.90 15.36
N THR A 284 13.63 -7.63 15.75
CA THR A 284 14.61 -7.08 16.70
C THR A 284 14.45 -7.71 18.08
N ASP A 285 13.22 -7.90 18.53
CA ASP A 285 12.94 -8.56 19.80
C ASP A 285 13.25 -10.06 19.76
N ALA A 286 12.97 -10.74 18.64
CA ALA A 286 13.41 -12.11 18.43
C ALA A 286 14.93 -12.25 18.48
N LEU A 287 15.68 -11.34 17.83
CA LEU A 287 17.14 -11.35 17.81
C LEU A 287 17.76 -11.19 19.20
N LYS A 288 17.16 -10.39 20.08
CA LYS A 288 17.60 -10.25 21.48
C LYS A 288 17.48 -11.55 22.28
N ASN A 289 16.61 -12.46 21.84
CA ASN A 289 16.30 -13.73 22.51
C ASN A 289 16.98 -14.94 21.86
N VAL A 290 17.97 -14.73 20.97
CA VAL A 290 18.70 -15.83 20.34
C VAL A 290 19.85 -16.31 21.24
N ASP A 291 19.89 -17.61 21.48
CA ASP A 291 20.99 -18.26 22.19
C ASP A 291 22.25 -18.28 21.33
N THR A 292 23.40 -17.98 21.94
CA THR A 292 24.67 -17.91 21.23
C THR A 292 25.62 -18.99 21.71
N LEU A 293 26.12 -19.78 20.76
CA LEU A 293 27.19 -20.74 20.98
C LEU A 293 28.51 -20.12 20.53
N THR A 294 29.38 -19.83 21.49
CA THR A 294 30.73 -19.35 21.19
C THR A 294 31.70 -20.51 21.33
N ILE A 295 32.33 -20.89 20.22
CA ILE A 295 33.41 -21.87 20.19
C ILE A 295 34.71 -21.11 19.90
N SER A 296 35.75 -21.39 20.67
CA SER A 296 37.05 -20.72 20.55
C SER A 296 38.18 -21.71 20.77
N GLY A 297 39.44 -21.26 20.76
CA GLY A 297 40.60 -22.15 20.85
C GLY A 297 41.26 -22.37 19.48
N PRO A 298 42.10 -23.40 19.35
CA PRO A 298 43.01 -23.55 18.22
C PRO A 298 42.32 -24.15 16.98
N ILE A 299 41.21 -23.56 16.52
CA ILE A 299 40.37 -24.08 15.44
C ILE A 299 41.15 -24.09 14.11
N GLU A 300 41.88 -23.02 13.84
CA GLU A 300 42.70 -22.91 12.63
C GLU A 300 43.91 -23.86 12.71
N GLU A 301 44.60 -23.94 13.86
CA GLU A 301 45.69 -24.90 14.02
C GLU A 301 45.21 -26.35 13.99
N PHE A 302 44.00 -26.66 14.47
CA PHE A 302 43.36 -27.97 14.32
C PHE A 302 43.15 -28.30 12.85
N GLY A 303 42.59 -27.38 12.06
CA GLY A 303 42.39 -27.56 10.62
C GLY A 303 43.70 -27.77 9.84
N ASP A 304 44.73 -27.00 10.16
CA ASP A 304 46.05 -27.10 9.56
C ASP A 304 46.75 -28.43 9.93
N THR A 305 46.65 -28.81 11.20
CA THR A 305 47.20 -30.07 11.72
C THR A 305 46.50 -31.27 11.10
N LEU A 306 45.17 -31.21 10.92
CA LEU A 306 44.39 -32.24 10.26
C LEU A 306 44.81 -32.40 8.80
N SER A 307 44.99 -31.28 8.11
CA SER A 307 45.44 -31.27 6.72
C SER A 307 46.87 -31.84 6.56
N LYS A 308 47.75 -31.63 7.54
CA LYS A 308 49.09 -32.24 7.56
C LYS A 308 49.03 -33.73 7.87
N TYR A 309 48.24 -34.13 8.87
CA TYR A 309 48.03 -35.54 9.24
C TYR A 309 47.53 -36.37 8.05
N GLN A 310 46.54 -35.85 7.30
CA GLN A 310 46.00 -36.56 6.13
C GLN A 310 47.02 -36.68 4.99
N ARG A 311 47.88 -35.67 4.79
CA ARG A 311 48.97 -35.75 3.80
C ARG A 311 49.98 -36.83 4.16
N ILE A 312 50.37 -36.94 5.42
CA ILE A 312 51.30 -37.98 5.89
C ILE A 312 50.66 -39.37 5.78
N LYS A 313 49.40 -39.51 6.21
CA LYS A 313 48.63 -40.74 6.07
C LYS A 313 48.55 -41.21 4.61
N MET A 314 48.36 -40.28 3.66
CA MET A 314 48.36 -40.59 2.22
C MET A 314 49.74 -41.05 1.71
N LYS A 315 50.83 -40.42 2.16
CA LYS A 315 52.20 -40.85 1.83
C LYS A 315 52.49 -42.27 2.30
N LEU A 316 52.09 -42.61 3.53
CA LEU A 316 52.25 -43.95 4.10
C LEU A 316 51.40 -44.99 3.37
N ALA A 317 50.16 -44.66 3.00
CA ALA A 317 49.24 -45.59 2.35
C ALA A 317 49.56 -45.86 0.87
N PHE A 318 50.06 -44.87 0.12
CA PHE A 318 50.18 -44.95 -1.35
C PHE A 318 51.57 -44.69 -1.93
N SER A 319 52.52 -44.22 -1.13
CA SER A 319 53.87 -43.89 -1.62
C SER A 319 54.99 -44.48 -0.77
N SER A 320 54.68 -45.39 0.17
CA SER A 320 55.64 -46.03 1.08
C SER A 320 56.79 -46.74 0.37
N GLN A 321 56.57 -47.28 -0.83
CA GLN A 321 57.62 -47.93 -1.63
C GLN A 321 58.74 -46.98 -2.10
N HIS A 322 58.55 -45.67 -1.99
CA HIS A 322 59.54 -44.65 -2.34
C HIS A 322 60.31 -44.08 -1.13
N TYR A 323 60.10 -44.65 0.06
CA TYR A 323 60.76 -44.26 1.30
C TYR A 323 61.54 -45.45 1.87
N THR A 324 62.65 -45.16 2.54
CA THR A 324 63.40 -46.16 3.30
C THR A 324 62.66 -46.58 4.56
N ALA A 325 63.01 -47.72 5.15
CA ALA A 325 62.36 -48.23 6.37
C ALA A 325 62.43 -47.22 7.53
N ASP A 326 63.55 -46.51 7.65
CA ASP A 326 63.74 -45.47 8.66
C ASP A 326 62.85 -44.24 8.39
N GLU A 327 62.66 -43.85 7.13
CA GLU A 327 61.77 -42.74 6.73
C GLU A 327 60.29 -43.09 6.93
N ILE A 328 59.88 -44.33 6.69
CA ILE A 328 58.52 -44.81 6.99
C ILE A 328 58.28 -44.77 8.50
N THR A 329 59.22 -45.29 9.29
CA THR A 329 59.12 -45.25 10.77
C THR A 329 59.02 -43.81 11.29
N ALA A 330 59.77 -42.88 10.69
CA ALA A 330 59.68 -41.46 11.05
C ALA A 330 58.34 -40.82 10.66
N LEU A 331 57.78 -41.17 9.49
CA LEU A 331 56.46 -40.70 9.05
C LEU A 331 55.32 -41.27 9.91
N GLU A 332 55.42 -42.53 10.34
CA GLU A 332 54.47 -43.17 11.27
C GLU A 332 54.51 -42.47 12.64
N ALA A 333 55.71 -42.16 13.14
CA ALA A 333 55.87 -41.39 14.38
C ALA A 333 55.33 -39.96 14.27
N GLU A 334 55.55 -39.27 13.13
CA GLU A 334 54.98 -37.94 12.88
C GLU A 334 53.45 -37.98 12.75
N GLN A 335 52.90 -39.04 12.13
CA GLN A 335 51.46 -39.27 12.06
C GLN A 335 50.86 -39.44 13.47
N GLU A 336 51.48 -40.26 14.32
CA GLU A 336 51.02 -40.49 15.70
C GLU A 336 51.05 -39.20 16.53
N GLU A 337 52.11 -38.40 16.40
CA GLU A 337 52.25 -37.11 17.07
C GLU A 337 51.21 -36.08 16.59
N LEU A 338 50.93 -36.02 15.29
CA LEU A 338 49.87 -35.15 14.75
C LEU A 338 48.47 -35.61 15.21
N ASN A 339 48.24 -36.92 15.32
CA ASN A 339 46.98 -37.46 15.84
C ASN A 339 46.76 -37.09 17.31
N LYS A 340 47.83 -37.12 18.10
CA LYS A 340 47.80 -36.67 19.50
C LYS A 340 47.48 -35.18 19.59
N LYS A 341 48.15 -34.34 18.80
CA LYS A 341 47.87 -32.89 18.74
C LYS A 341 46.43 -32.59 18.30
N LEU A 342 45.90 -33.32 17.32
CA LEU A 342 44.48 -33.20 16.93
C LEU A 342 43.55 -33.55 18.08
N THR A 343 43.86 -34.60 18.84
CA THR A 343 43.06 -34.98 20.01
C THR A 343 43.10 -33.91 21.10
N GLU A 344 44.28 -33.31 21.34
CA GLU A 344 44.47 -32.22 22.31
C GLU A 344 43.72 -30.95 21.90
N PHE A 345 43.86 -30.53 20.64
CA PHE A 345 43.14 -29.38 20.09
C PHE A 345 41.62 -29.61 20.09
N GLY A 346 41.16 -30.81 19.71
CA GLY A 346 39.74 -31.16 19.78
C GLY A 346 39.19 -31.08 21.21
N ALA A 347 39.95 -31.56 22.20
CA ALA A 347 39.58 -31.46 23.61
C ALA A 347 39.58 -30.00 24.11
N GLU A 348 40.47 -29.15 23.60
CA GLU A 348 40.52 -27.73 23.94
C GLU A 348 39.36 -26.95 23.33
N ILE A 349 39.08 -27.16 22.03
CA ILE A 349 37.92 -26.59 21.32
C ILE A 349 36.60 -27.02 21.98
N PHE A 350 36.52 -28.27 22.44
CA PHE A 350 35.34 -28.75 23.15
C PHE A 350 35.15 -28.07 24.51
N LYS A 351 36.23 -27.83 25.27
CA LYS A 351 36.18 -27.16 26.58
C LYS A 351 35.87 -25.67 26.51
N THR A 352 36.23 -25.02 25.41
CA THR A 352 35.99 -23.59 25.21
C THR A 352 34.57 -23.30 24.70
N GLY A 353 33.83 -24.32 24.27
CA GLY A 353 32.43 -24.21 23.91
C GLY A 353 31.61 -23.66 25.08
N LYS A 354 31.11 -22.42 24.93
CA LYS A 354 30.21 -21.79 25.91
C LYS A 354 28.87 -21.51 25.23
N LEU A 355 27.82 -22.10 25.78
CA LEU A 355 26.45 -21.78 25.43
C LEU A 355 25.95 -20.69 26.38
N ASN A 356 25.69 -19.50 25.85
CA ASN A 356 25.02 -18.44 26.58
C ASN A 356 23.54 -18.45 26.20
N LEU A 357 22.71 -18.84 27.17
CA LEU A 357 21.26 -18.80 27.04
C LEU A 357 20.77 -17.37 27.33
N ALA A 358 19.93 -16.82 26.45
CA ALA A 358 19.33 -15.51 26.70
C ALA A 358 18.40 -15.57 27.93
N PRO A 359 18.42 -14.56 28.82
CA PRO A 359 17.52 -14.53 29.97
C PRO A 359 16.06 -14.40 29.48
N ASN A 360 15.22 -15.38 29.83
CA ASN A 360 13.78 -15.31 29.55
C ASN A 360 13.17 -14.07 30.22
N GLN A 361 12.88 -13.03 29.42
CA GLN A 361 12.28 -11.78 29.90
C GLN A 361 10.77 -11.91 30.14
N ASN A 362 10.11 -13.00 29.70
CA ASN A 362 8.74 -13.31 30.09
C ASN A 362 8.72 -13.99 31.47
N LYS A 363 9.00 -13.21 32.52
CA LYS A 363 8.63 -13.54 33.90
C LYS A 363 7.23 -13.00 34.22
N GLU A 364 6.23 -13.32 33.40
CA GLU A 364 4.87 -13.28 33.95
C GLU A 364 4.72 -14.50 34.85
N THR A 365 4.90 -14.29 36.16
CA THR A 365 4.40 -15.25 37.15
C THR A 365 2.89 -15.28 37.01
N PHE A 366 2.35 -16.40 36.55
CA PHE A 366 0.92 -16.68 36.53
C PHE A 366 0.35 -16.49 37.95
N ASP A 367 -0.42 -15.42 38.15
CA ASP A 367 -1.22 -15.21 39.38
C ASP A 367 -2.67 -15.63 39.11
N PRO A 368 -3.08 -16.82 39.55
CA PRO A 368 -4.43 -17.35 39.32
C PRO A 368 -5.55 -16.52 39.98
N ASN A 369 -5.23 -15.55 40.84
CA ASN A 369 -6.23 -14.72 41.51
C ASN A 369 -6.55 -13.42 40.76
N ASN A 370 -5.81 -13.07 39.71
CA ASN A 370 -5.98 -11.81 38.96
C ASN A 370 -6.62 -11.99 37.57
N MET A 371 -7.38 -13.07 37.37
CA MET A 371 -8.09 -13.35 36.12
C MET A 371 -9.49 -12.72 36.13
N THR A 372 -9.81 -11.96 35.08
CA THR A 372 -11.16 -11.41 34.88
C THR A 372 -12.15 -12.54 34.56
N TYR A 373 -13.46 -12.27 34.67
CA TYR A 373 -14.50 -13.32 34.59
C TYR A 373 -14.50 -14.09 33.27
N ASP A 374 -13.99 -13.50 32.18
CA ASP A 374 -13.85 -14.15 30.88
C ASP A 374 -12.59 -15.01 30.75
N GLN A 375 -11.64 -14.86 31.67
CA GLN A 375 -10.39 -15.62 31.71
C GLN A 375 -10.47 -16.82 32.65
N ARG A 376 -11.48 -16.90 33.53
CA ARG A 376 -11.58 -17.91 34.61
C ARG A 376 -12.19 -19.24 34.18
#